data_AF-A0A117SU47-F1
#
_entry.id   AF-A0A117SU47-F1
#
_cell.length_a   1.000
_cell.length_b   1.000
_cell.length_c   1.000
_cell.angle_alpha   90.00
_cell.angle_beta   90.00
_cell.angle_gamma   90.00
#
_symmetry.space_group_name_H-M   'P 1'
#
loop_
_entity.id
_entity.type
_entity.pdbx_description
1 polymer ?
#
loop_
_entity_poly.entity_id
_entity_poly.type
_entity_poly.pdbx_seq_one_letter_code
_entity_poly.pdbx_strand_id
1 'polypeptide(L)'
;MLNIRDRVVDVGAYIGDSAIYFALKGARKVIAIEPHPGAFAEMLDNIRLNNLEDIITPINAGLASKPGKICINNVDLDATVVHTTGQVIVTVVSQP
;
A
#
# COMPACT_ATOMS: atom_id res chain seq x y z
N MET A 1 2.25 23.30 -3.06
CA MET A 1 1.79 22.50 -1.89
C MET A 1 0.40 21.99 -2.21
N LEU A 2 0.13 20.70 -2.09
CA LEU A 2 -1.19 20.12 -2.36
C LEU A 2 -2.17 20.53 -1.24
N ASN A 3 -3.37 20.98 -1.60
CA ASN A 3 -4.44 21.27 -0.64
C ASN A 3 -5.38 20.06 -0.57
N ILE A 4 -5.24 19.24 0.47
CA ILE A 4 -5.95 17.97 0.64
C ILE A 4 -6.88 18.13 1.84
N ARG A 5 -8.20 18.02 1.63
CA ARG A 5 -9.18 18.23 2.70
C ARG A 5 -10.12 17.04 2.93
N ASP A 6 -10.24 16.13 1.97
CA ASP A 6 -11.26 15.09 2.01
C ASP A 6 -10.66 13.69 2.09
N ARG A 7 -10.50 13.02 0.94
CA ARG A 7 -10.04 11.64 0.82
C ARG A 7 -8.90 11.53 -0.17
N VAL A 8 -7.93 10.68 0.16
CA VAL A 8 -6.85 10.28 -0.75
C VAL A 8 -6.95 8.78 -1.00
N VAL A 9 -6.77 8.38 -2.26
CA VAL A 9 -6.54 6.98 -2.64
C VAL A 9 -5.10 6.89 -3.13
N ASP A 10 -4.27 6.21 -2.36
CA ASP A 10 -2.86 5.99 -2.66
C ASP A 10 -2.71 4.58 -3.26
N VAL A 11 -2.33 4.51 -4.54
CA VAL A 11 -2.27 3.25 -5.30
C VAL A 11 -0.82 2.89 -5.53
N GLY A 12 -0.40 1.70 -5.08
CA GLY A 12 1.01 1.34 -5.00
C GLY A 12 1.67 2.02 -3.80
N ALA A 13 1.01 1.92 -2.64
CA ALA A 13 1.42 2.61 -1.42
C ALA A 13 2.75 2.11 -0.83
N TYR A 14 3.27 0.97 -1.30
CA TYR A 14 4.50 0.34 -0.86
C TYR A 14 4.58 0.28 0.67
N ILE A 15 5.60 0.90 1.29
CA ILE A 15 5.79 0.95 2.75
C ILE A 15 4.99 2.08 3.45
N GLY A 16 4.12 2.80 2.72
CA GLY A 16 3.17 3.77 3.25
C GLY A 16 3.70 5.20 3.44
N ASP A 17 4.84 5.56 2.87
CA ASP A 17 5.46 6.89 3.02
C ASP A 17 4.54 8.02 2.53
N SER A 18 3.94 7.83 1.35
CA SER A 18 2.99 8.73 0.72
C SER A 18 1.66 8.79 1.50
N ALA A 19 1.13 7.65 1.94
CA ALA A 19 -0.08 7.59 2.77
C ALA A 19 0.08 8.35 4.10
N ILE A 20 1.23 8.20 4.77
CA ILE A 20 1.58 8.94 5.99
C ILE A 20 1.71 10.43 5.69
N TYR A 21 2.42 10.79 4.62
CA TYR A 21 2.53 12.19 4.19
C TYR A 21 1.14 12.84 4.05
N PHE A 22 0.21 12.18 3.36
CA PHE A 22 -1.12 12.71 3.15
C PHE A 22 -1.94 12.84 4.44
N ALA A 23 -1.87 11.85 5.34
CA ALA A 23 -2.48 11.95 6.66
C ALA A 23 -1.95 13.16 7.43
N LEU A 24 -0.63 13.37 7.47
CA LEU A 24 0.02 14.50 8.13
C LEU A 24 -0.27 15.86 7.46
N LYS A 25 -0.67 15.86 6.18
CA LYS A 25 -1.13 17.07 5.45
C LYS A 25 -2.60 17.38 5.65
N GLY A 26 -3.30 16.65 6.50
CA GLY A 26 -4.70 16.92 6.86
C GLY A 26 -5.71 16.17 6.01
N ALA A 27 -5.30 15.12 5.29
CA ALA A 27 -6.26 14.19 4.71
C ALA A 27 -7.12 13.58 5.83
N ARG A 28 -8.44 13.67 5.69
CA ARG A 28 -9.37 13.16 6.70
C ARG A 28 -9.47 11.64 6.67
N LYS A 29 -9.16 11.04 5.53
CA LYS A 29 -9.02 9.59 5.33
C LYS A 29 -8.12 9.28 4.15
N VAL A 30 -7.25 8.29 4.30
CA VAL A 30 -6.38 7.77 3.22
C VAL A 30 -6.70 6.29 3.02
N ILE A 31 -6.92 5.87 1.78
CA ILE A 31 -7.00 4.45 1.41
C ILE A 31 -5.68 4.09 0.74
N ALA A 32 -4.86 3.28 1.40
CA ALA A 32 -3.53 2.91 0.92
C ALA A 32 -3.55 1.48 0.36
N ILE A 33 -3.32 1.33 -0.94
CA ILE A 33 -3.45 0.07 -1.67
C ILE A 33 -2.07 -0.41 -2.07
N GLU A 34 -1.65 -1.57 -1.58
CA GLU A 34 -0.37 -2.18 -1.91
C GLU A 34 -0.52 -3.69 -2.14
N PRO A 35 -0.19 -4.21 -3.34
CA PRO A 35 -0.28 -5.65 -3.61
C PRO A 35 0.85 -6.48 -2.98
N HIS A 36 2.05 -5.95 -2.80
CA HIS A 36 3.19 -6.74 -2.33
C HIS A 36 3.05 -7.03 -0.81
N PRO A 37 2.96 -8.30 -0.39
CA PRO A 37 2.64 -8.64 1.00
C PRO A 37 3.71 -8.18 1.99
N GLY A 38 5.00 -8.19 1.60
CA GLY A 38 6.09 -7.68 2.43
C GLY A 38 5.98 -6.17 2.67
N ALA A 39 5.98 -5.36 1.61
CA ALA A 39 5.74 -3.91 1.70
C ALA A 39 4.45 -3.57 2.44
N PHE A 40 3.37 -4.34 2.21
CA PHE A 40 2.11 -4.18 2.93
C PHE A 40 2.29 -4.38 4.44
N ALA A 41 3.03 -5.41 4.87
CA ALA A 41 3.32 -5.63 6.29
C ALA A 41 4.13 -4.48 6.90
N GLU A 42 5.17 -4.00 6.20
CA GLU A 42 5.95 -2.83 6.63
C GLU A 42 5.09 -1.56 6.71
N MET A 43 4.17 -1.36 5.77
CA MET A 43 3.20 -0.27 5.82
C MET A 43 2.32 -0.35 7.06
N LEU A 44 1.86 -1.53 7.47
CA LEU A 44 1.08 -1.68 8.71
C LEU A 44 1.89 -1.23 9.93
N ASP A 45 3.17 -1.58 9.99
CA ASP A 45 4.04 -1.19 11.09
C ASP A 45 4.33 0.31 11.06
N ASN A 46 4.58 0.90 9.90
CA ASN A 46 4.76 2.33 9.74
C ASN A 46 3.51 3.13 10.13
N ILE A 47 2.31 2.65 9.80
CA ILE A 47 1.05 3.28 10.23
C ILE A 47 0.93 3.25 11.76
N ARG A 48 1.19 2.10 12.40
CA ARG A 48 1.15 1.93 13.87
C ARG A 48 2.16 2.80 14.60
N LEU A 49 3.40 2.83 14.09
CA LEU A 49 4.49 3.65 14.63
C LEU A 49 4.15 5.15 14.64
N ASN A 50 3.28 5.60 13.74
CA ASN A 50 2.83 6.99 13.66
C ASN A 50 1.44 7.25 14.28
N ASN A 51 0.79 6.23 14.85
CA ASN A 51 -0.57 6.30 15.39
C ASN A 51 -1.61 6.83 14.38
N LEU A 52 -1.54 6.36 13.13
CA LEU A 52 -2.39 6.81 12.03
C LEU A 52 -3.46 5.79 11.63
N GLU A 53 -3.71 4.76 12.44
CA GLU A 53 -4.69 3.69 12.16
C GLU A 53 -6.12 4.22 11.96
N ASP A 54 -6.47 5.34 12.62
CA ASP A 54 -7.80 5.95 12.49
C ASP A 54 -7.98 6.75 11.18
N ILE A 55 -6.87 7.13 10.54
CA ILE A 55 -6.86 7.97 9.33
C ILE A 55 -6.59 7.13 8.08
N ILE A 56 -5.67 6.17 8.17
CA ILE A 56 -5.20 5.36 7.05
C ILE A 56 -5.85 3.98 7.09
N THR A 57 -6.55 3.63 6.01
CA THR A 57 -7.12 2.29 5.79
C THR A 57 -6.26 1.54 4.75
N PRO A 58 -5.40 0.60 5.18
CA PRO A 58 -4.57 -0.19 4.28
C PRO A 58 -5.36 -1.33 3.62
N ILE A 59 -5.10 -1.60 2.34
CA ILE A 59 -5.69 -2.69 1.56
C ILE A 59 -4.58 -3.47 0.83
N ASN A 60 -4.48 -4.76 1.10
CA ASN A 60 -3.54 -5.66 0.41
C ASN A 60 -4.16 -6.15 -0.91
N ALA A 61 -4.09 -5.33 -1.96
CA ALA A 61 -4.62 -5.64 -3.27
C ALA A 61 -3.89 -4.89 -4.38
N GLY A 62 -3.91 -5.44 -5.59
CA GLY A 62 -3.60 -4.71 -6.81
C GLY A 62 -4.82 -3.99 -7.38
N LEU A 63 -4.60 -3.02 -8.25
CA LEU A 63 -5.68 -2.30 -8.94
C LEU A 63 -5.55 -2.53 -10.46
N ALA A 64 -6.64 -2.96 -11.12
CA ALA A 64 -6.67 -3.15 -12.57
C ALA A 64 -8.05 -2.84 -13.17
N SER A 65 -8.20 -3.02 -14.48
CA SER A 65 -9.45 -2.80 -15.20
C SER A 65 -10.51 -3.89 -14.94
N LYS A 66 -10.10 -5.07 -14.45
CA LYS A 66 -10.99 -6.20 -14.15
C LYS A 66 -10.52 -6.91 -12.88
N PRO A 67 -11.45 -7.42 -12.05
CA PRO A 67 -11.09 -8.24 -10.91
C PRO A 67 -10.36 -9.52 -11.35
N GLY A 68 -9.39 -9.97 -10.55
CA GLY A 68 -8.63 -11.16 -10.87
C GLY A 68 -7.57 -11.49 -9.85
N LYS A 69 -6.70 -12.42 -10.22
CA LYS A 69 -5.52 -12.82 -9.47
C LYS A 69 -4.31 -12.70 -10.38
N ILE A 70 -3.24 -12.09 -9.91
CA ILE A 70 -1.96 -12.02 -10.64
C ILE A 70 -0.85 -12.56 -9.76
N CYS A 71 0.16 -13.17 -10.37
CA CYS A 71 1.40 -13.53 -9.69
C CYS A 71 2.35 -12.34 -9.77
N ILE A 72 2.79 -11.85 -8.63
CA ILE A 72 3.93 -10.92 -8.54
C ILE A 72 5.15 -11.68 -8.04
N ASN A 73 6.32 -11.33 -8.56
CA ASN A 73 7.58 -11.87 -8.04
C ASN A 73 7.80 -11.29 -6.65
N ASN A 74 8.13 -12.15 -5.69
CA ASN A 74 8.62 -11.72 -4.38
C ASN A 74 10.06 -11.22 -4.58
N VAL A 75 10.19 -9.97 -5.00
CA VAL A 75 11.47 -9.26 -4.95
C VAL A 75 11.63 -8.76 -3.53
N ASP A 76 12.61 -9.31 -2.82
CA ASP A 76 12.90 -8.93 -1.44
C ASP A 76 13.09 -7.41 -1.35
N LEU A 77 12.44 -6.80 -0.36
CA LEU A 77 12.49 -5.35 -0.06
C LEU A 77 13.92 -4.93 0.26
N ASP A 78 14.69 -5.87 0.79
CA ASP A 78 16.13 -5.81 0.96
C ASP A 78 16.81 -6.33 -0.29
N ALA A 79 17.11 -5.46 -1.24
CA ALA A 79 18.05 -5.77 -2.31
C ALA A 79 19.48 -5.91 -1.76
N THR A 80 19.76 -6.90 -0.90
CA THR A 80 21.07 -7.51 -0.73
C THR A 80 20.92 -8.94 -0.15
N VAL A 81 21.00 -9.94 -1.04
CA VAL A 81 21.24 -11.37 -0.76
C VAL A 81 20.03 -12.19 -0.25
N VAL A 82 19.25 -12.79 -1.16
CA VAL A 82 19.22 -14.23 -1.53
C VAL A 82 18.00 -14.41 -2.45
N HIS A 83 18.21 -14.82 -3.71
CA HIS A 83 17.11 -15.18 -4.62
C HIS A 83 16.29 -16.34 -4.04
N THR A 84 15.14 -16.04 -3.45
CA THR A 84 14.05 -17.01 -3.31
C THR A 84 12.91 -16.53 -4.19
N THR A 85 12.89 -16.99 -5.45
CA THR A 85 11.81 -16.73 -6.42
C THR A 85 10.52 -17.42 -5.98
N GLY A 86 9.83 -16.84 -5.00
CA GLY A 86 8.44 -17.11 -4.70
C GLY A 86 7.55 -16.21 -5.56
N GLN A 87 6.51 -16.79 -6.17
CA GLN A 87 5.42 -15.99 -6.75
C GLN A 87 4.33 -15.82 -5.69
N VAL A 88 3.87 -14.59 -5.47
CA VAL A 88 2.73 -14.31 -4.60
C VAL A 88 1.51 -14.04 -5.47
N ILE A 89 0.43 -14.78 -5.21
CA ILE A 89 -0.86 -14.52 -5.83
C ILE A 89 -1.53 -13.37 -5.07
N VAL A 90 -1.75 -12.26 -5.76
CA VAL A 90 -2.43 -11.09 -5.19
C VAL A 90 -3.81 -10.92 -5.81
N THR A 91 -4.76 -10.49 -4.99
CA THR A 91 -6.10 -10.12 -5.45
C THR A 91 -6.02 -8.77 -6.12
N VAL A 92 -6.66 -8.64 -7.28
CA VAL A 92 -6.78 -7.39 -8.01
C VAL A 92 -8.24 -6.97 -8.04
N VAL A 93 -8.51 -5.72 -7.69
CA VAL A 93 -9.85 -5.13 -7.72
C VAL A 93 -10.00 -4.17 -8.91
N SER A 94 -11.23 -3.94 -9.36
CA SER A 94 -11.51 -2.96 -10.41
C SER A 94 -11.46 -1.53 -9.88
N GLN A 95 -10.91 -0.60 -10.66
CA GLN A 95 -11.14 0.83 -10.43
C GLN A 95 -12.63 1.16 -10.56
N PRO A 96 -13.18 2.05 -9.70
CA PRO A 96 -14.53 2.58 -9.87
C PRO A 96 -14.67 3.42 -11.15
#